data_AF-A0A920JWI1-F1
#
_entry.id   AF-A0A920JWI1-F1
#
_cell.length_a   1.000
_cell.length_b   1.000
_cell.length_c   1.000
_cell.angle_alpha   90.00
_cell.angle_beta   90.00
_cell.angle_gamma   90.00
#
_symmetry.space_group_name_H-M   'P 1'
#
loop_
_entity.id
_entity.type
_entity.pdbx_description
1 polymer ?
#
loop_
_entity_poly.entity_id
_entity_poly.type
_entity_poly.pdbx_seq_one_letter_code
_entity_poly.pdbx_strand_id
1 'polypeptide(L)'
;MPVYFFVLLTTLLTSCSNDASSKKFNVLWIIIDDQSPWHSVYGNKLVSTPNIDKLASEGVLFKRAYSESPVCSPSRSAIITGSHAIRLGTHDHRSSRTPDNQIFLPEEF
;
A
#
# COMPACT_ATOMS: atom_id res chain seq x y z
N MET A 1 -32.98 45.78 -13.94
CA MET A 1 -31.55 45.48 -14.08
C MET A 1 -30.94 44.88 -12.79
N PRO A 2 -31.03 45.50 -11.59
CA PRO A 2 -30.32 44.97 -10.39
C PRO A 2 -30.98 43.72 -9.79
N VAL A 3 -32.31 43.57 -9.91
CA VAL A 3 -33.06 42.43 -9.34
C VAL A 3 -32.68 41.11 -10.02
N TYR A 4 -32.56 41.09 -11.36
CA TYR A 4 -32.14 39.88 -12.09
C TYR A 4 -30.69 39.49 -11.79
N PHE A 5 -29.80 40.48 -11.59
CA PHE A 5 -28.42 40.22 -11.19
C PHE A 5 -28.33 39.61 -9.79
N PHE A 6 -29.13 40.12 -8.84
CA PHE A 6 -29.19 39.58 -7.48
C PHE A 6 -29.75 38.14 -7.46
N VAL A 7 -30.80 37.87 -8.25
CA VAL A 7 -31.39 36.52 -8.37
C VAL A 7 -30.40 35.53 -8.99
N LEU A 8 -29.69 35.93 -10.06
CA LEU A 8 -28.68 35.09 -10.72
C LEU A 8 -27.48 34.80 -9.80
N LEU A 9 -27.08 35.77 -8.98
CA LEU A 9 -26.00 35.60 -8.01
C LEU A 9 -26.40 34.65 -6.87
N THR A 10 -27.64 34.75 -6.37
CA THR A 10 -28.15 33.84 -5.35
C THR A 10 -28.28 32.40 -5.86
N THR A 11 -28.70 32.18 -7.10
CA THR A 11 -28.82 30.83 -7.68
C THR A 11 -27.45 30.20 -7.95
N LEU A 12 -26.45 30.98 -8.38
CA LEU A 12 -25.07 30.50 -8.51
C LEU A 12 -24.48 30.04 -7.17
N LEU A 13 -24.71 30.81 -6.09
CA LEU A 13 -24.19 30.50 -4.77
C LEU A 13 -24.83 29.25 -4.15
N THR A 14 -26.11 28.99 -4.42
CA THR A 14 -26.80 27.78 -3.91
C THR A 14 -26.41 26.49 -4.65
N SER A 15 -25.96 26.58 -5.90
CA SER A 15 -25.61 25.41 -6.73
C SER A 15 -24.32 24.69 -6.28
N CYS A 16 -23.48 25.37 -5.48
CA CYS A 16 -22.25 24.79 -4.93
C CYS A 16 -22.44 24.01 -3.63
N SER A 17 -23.67 23.83 -3.16
CA SER A 17 -23.97 23.00 -1.99
C SER A 17 -23.96 21.52 -2.39
N ASN A 18 -22.80 21.03 -2.80
CA ASN A 18 -22.60 19.62 -3.08
C ASN A 18 -22.51 18.93 -1.72
N ASP A 19 -23.62 18.31 -1.31
CA ASP A 19 -23.67 17.45 -0.13
C ASP A 19 -22.93 16.15 -0.49
N ALA A 20 -21.60 16.26 -0.58
CA ALA A 20 -20.71 15.13 -0.69
C ALA A 20 -20.68 14.46 0.69
N SER A 21 -21.81 13.82 1.04
CA SER A 21 -21.87 12.82 2.08
C SER A 21 -20.80 11.79 1.72
N SER A 22 -19.60 11.94 2.29
CA SER A 22 -18.47 11.08 1.99
C SER A 22 -18.88 9.68 2.41
N LYS A 23 -19.29 8.87 1.44
CA LYS A 23 -19.69 7.50 1.70
C LYS A 23 -18.46 6.83 2.32
N LYS A 24 -18.54 6.50 3.61
CA LYS A 24 -17.42 5.89 4.31
C LYS A 24 -17.26 4.48 3.75
N PHE A 25 -16.15 4.25 3.09
CA PHE A 25 -15.79 2.92 2.61
C PHE A 25 -14.99 2.20 3.68
N ASN A 26 -15.19 0.88 3.75
CA ASN A 26 -14.28 0.03 4.49
C ASN A 26 -13.08 -0.30 3.60
N VAL A 27 -11.89 -0.35 4.20
CA VAL A 27 -10.66 -0.77 3.51
C VAL A 27 -10.22 -2.11 4.11
N LEU A 28 -10.15 -3.15 3.28
CA LEU A 28 -9.56 -4.43 3.65
C LEU A 28 -8.17 -4.53 3.02
N TRP A 29 -7.16 -4.71 3.87
CA TRP A 29 -5.79 -4.90 3.42
C TRP A 29 -5.36 -6.35 3.57
N ILE A 30 -5.13 -7.03 2.45
CA ILE A 30 -4.64 -8.41 2.40
C ILE A 30 -3.16 -8.38 2.03
N ILE A 31 -2.31 -8.93 2.90
CA ILE A 31 -0.86 -9.05 2.70
C ILE A 31 -0.49 -10.54 2.75
N ILE A 32 0.39 -10.97 1.85
CA ILE A 32 0.99 -12.31 1.83
C ILE A 32 2.50 -12.12 1.99
N ASP A 33 3.11 -12.79 2.98
CA ASP A 33 4.56 -12.70 3.23
C ASP A 33 5.33 -13.60 2.26
N ASP A 34 6.56 -13.19 1.91
CA ASP A 34 7.49 -13.93 1.04
C ASP A 34 6.93 -14.42 -0.31
N GLN A 35 6.12 -13.58 -0.97
CA GLN A 35 5.42 -13.97 -2.20
C GLN A 35 6.02 -13.35 -3.48
N SER A 36 6.35 -14.22 -4.43
CA SER A 36 6.70 -13.84 -5.82
C SER A 36 5.44 -13.67 -6.69
N PRO A 37 5.50 -13.03 -7.88
CA PRO A 37 4.34 -12.87 -8.77
C PRO A 37 3.95 -14.16 -9.49
N TRP A 38 3.85 -15.28 -8.76
CA TRP A 38 3.57 -16.62 -9.28
C TRP A 38 2.06 -16.95 -9.29
N HIS A 39 1.20 -15.95 -9.42
CA HIS A 39 -0.25 -16.13 -9.53
C HIS A 39 -0.69 -16.23 -11.00
N SER A 40 -1.83 -16.87 -11.28
CA SER A 40 -2.32 -17.05 -12.66
C SER A 40 -2.61 -15.72 -13.37
N VAL A 41 -3.06 -14.68 -12.66
CA VAL A 41 -3.17 -13.30 -13.16
C VAL A 41 -1.87 -12.70 -13.72
N TYR A 42 -0.71 -13.20 -13.28
CA TYR A 42 0.60 -12.77 -13.77
C TYR A 42 1.16 -13.72 -14.85
N GLY A 43 0.36 -14.68 -15.32
CA GLY A 43 0.71 -15.61 -16.40
C GLY A 43 1.30 -16.95 -15.93
N ASN A 44 1.30 -17.25 -14.63
CA ASN A 44 1.68 -18.57 -14.16
C ASN A 44 0.65 -19.63 -14.61
N LYS A 45 1.11 -20.70 -15.25
CA LYS A 45 0.26 -21.80 -15.74
C LYS A 45 0.19 -22.99 -14.78
N LEU A 46 1.06 -23.05 -13.78
CA LEU A 46 1.17 -24.19 -12.85
C LEU A 46 0.30 -24.02 -11.60
N VAL A 47 0.05 -22.79 -11.19
CA VAL A 47 -0.68 -22.47 -9.95
C VAL A 47 -2.02 -21.85 -10.30
N SER A 48 -3.10 -22.47 -9.82
CA SER A 48 -4.46 -21.94 -9.97
C SER A 48 -4.82 -21.06 -8.79
N THR A 49 -5.16 -19.79 -9.04
CA THR A 49 -5.52 -18.82 -7.99
C THR A 49 -6.86 -18.12 -8.24
N PRO A 50 -7.98 -18.87 -8.33
CA PRO A 50 -9.25 -18.35 -8.85
C PRO A 50 -9.82 -17.16 -8.05
N ASN A 51 -9.59 -17.09 -6.74
CA ASN A 51 -10.04 -15.98 -5.92
C ASN A 51 -9.22 -14.70 -6.15
N ILE A 52 -7.91 -14.83 -6.37
CA ILE A 52 -7.02 -13.71 -6.70
C ILE A 52 -7.32 -13.23 -8.12
N ASP A 53 -7.61 -14.17 -9.02
CA ASP A 53 -8.00 -13.89 -10.41
C ASP A 53 -9.30 -13.08 -10.48
N LYS A 54 -10.30 -13.49 -9.69
CA LYS A 54 -11.55 -12.74 -9.56
C LYS A 54 -11.29 -11.33 -9.01
N LEU A 55 -10.52 -11.21 -7.93
CA LEU A 55 -10.19 -9.91 -7.33
C LEU A 55 -9.48 -8.97 -8.33
N ALA A 56 -8.55 -9.50 -9.12
CA ALA A 56 -7.87 -8.73 -10.15
C ALA A 56 -8.81 -8.31 -11.30
N SER A 57 -9.77 -9.15 -11.68
CA SER A 57 -10.75 -8.85 -12.74
C SER A 57 -11.78 -7.79 -12.35
N GLU A 58 -12.07 -7.66 -11.06
CA GLU A 58 -13.00 -6.67 -10.50
C GLU A 58 -12.27 -5.37 -10.08
N GLY A 59 -10.95 -5.31 -10.24
CA GLY A 59 -10.11 -4.24 -9.74
C GLY A 59 -9.00 -3.81 -10.71
N VAL A 60 -7.88 -3.36 -10.15
CA VAL A 60 -6.71 -2.89 -10.90
C VAL A 60 -5.52 -3.80 -10.60
N LEU A 61 -4.94 -4.40 -11.64
CA LEU A 61 -3.75 -5.23 -11.55
C LEU A 61 -2.50 -4.43 -11.89
N PHE A 62 -1.59 -4.28 -10.92
CA PHE A 62 -0.30 -3.63 -11.13
C PHE A 62 0.75 -4.63 -11.62
N LYS A 63 1.15 -4.53 -12.89
CA LYS A 63 2.19 -5.41 -13.48
C LYS A 63 3.63 -5.04 -13.07
N ARG A 64 3.81 -3.89 -12.42
CA ARG A 64 5.11 -3.31 -12.06
C ARG A 64 5.08 -2.74 -10.64
N ALA A 65 4.70 -3.56 -9.68
CA ALA A 65 4.79 -3.25 -8.25
C ALA A 65 6.09 -3.84 -7.69
N TYR A 66 6.89 -3.05 -6.99
CA TYR A 66 8.17 -3.45 -6.43
C TYR A 66 8.15 -3.26 -4.91
N SER A 67 8.70 -4.22 -4.17
CA SER A 67 8.94 -4.04 -2.73
C SER A 67 10.02 -2.98 -2.53
N GLU A 68 9.86 -2.15 -1.50
CA GLU A 68 10.86 -1.15 -1.13
C GLU A 68 12.19 -1.79 -0.71
N SER A 69 12.10 -2.93 -0.04
CA SER A 69 13.24 -3.74 0.42
C SER A 69 12.94 -5.23 0.24
N PRO A 70 13.93 -6.07 -0.10
CA PRO A 70 13.76 -7.53 -0.18
C PRO A 70 13.80 -8.22 1.20
N VAL A 71 13.59 -7.47 2.29
CA VAL A 71 13.60 -8.02 3.66
C VAL A 71 12.31 -7.63 4.40
N CYS A 72 11.78 -8.56 5.18
CA CYS A 72 10.41 -8.48 5.70
C CYS A 72 10.17 -7.29 6.65
N SER A 73 11.08 -6.99 7.58
CA SER A 73 10.92 -5.82 8.49
C SER A 73 11.00 -4.46 7.80
N PRO A 74 12.02 -4.15 6.97
CA PRO A 74 12.05 -2.88 6.24
C PRO A 74 10.90 -2.76 5.23
N SER A 75 10.54 -3.84 4.51
CA SER A 75 9.39 -3.84 3.59
C SER A 75 8.08 -3.48 4.30
N ARG A 76 7.77 -4.15 5.43
CA ARG A 76 6.56 -3.85 6.21
C ARG A 76 6.58 -2.43 6.80
N SER A 77 7.73 -1.96 7.25
CA SER A 77 7.87 -0.60 7.77
C SER A 77 7.53 0.43 6.69
N ALA A 78 8.05 0.23 5.48
CA ALA A 78 7.77 1.11 4.35
C ALA A 78 6.30 1.08 3.94
N ILE A 79 5.71 -0.11 3.92
CA ILE A 79 4.30 -0.33 3.61
C ILE A 79 3.38 0.39 4.61
N ILE A 80 3.63 0.28 5.91
CA ILE A 80 2.79 0.87 6.97
C ILE A 80 2.92 2.40 7.02
N THR A 81 4.12 2.93 6.78
CA THR A 81 4.42 4.35 6.98
C THR A 81 4.38 5.18 5.70
N GLY A 82 4.40 4.55 4.54
CA GLY A 82 4.56 5.23 3.25
C GLY A 82 5.93 5.91 3.09
N SER A 83 6.95 5.47 3.83
CA SER A 83 8.30 6.05 3.82
C SER A 83 9.37 5.01 3.55
N HIS A 84 10.46 5.40 2.90
CA HIS A 84 11.62 4.52 2.75
C HIS A 84 12.18 4.10 4.11
N ALA A 85 12.55 2.83 4.28
CA ALA A 85 13.03 2.31 5.56
C ALA A 85 14.33 3.02 6.01
N ILE A 86 15.16 3.45 5.05
CA ILE A 86 16.36 4.26 5.31
C ILE A 86 15.99 5.60 5.96
N ARG A 87 14.92 6.25 5.51
CA ARG A 87 14.46 7.54 6.06
C ARG A 87 14.02 7.42 7.52
N LEU A 88 13.51 6.25 7.92
CA LEU A 88 13.05 5.98 9.28
C LEU A 88 14.10 5.29 10.17
N GLY A 89 15.26 4.94 9.63
CA GLY A 89 16.26 4.17 10.37
C GLY A 89 15.82 2.72 10.66
N THR A 90 14.85 2.19 9.92
CA THR A 90 14.29 0.83 10.08
C THR A 90 14.77 -0.13 8.99
N HIS A 91 15.90 0.17 8.34
CA HIS A 91 16.44 -0.62 7.25
C HIS A 91 17.06 -1.95 7.70
N ASP A 92 17.45 -2.07 8.97
CA ASP A 92 17.99 -3.30 9.55
C ASP A 92 16.90 -4.31 9.91
N HIS A 93 17.02 -5.53 9.39
CA HIS A 93 16.30 -6.67 9.95
C HIS A 93 17.10 -7.27 11.11
N ARG A 94 16.96 -6.68 12.30
CA ARG A 94 17.71 -7.09 13.49
C ARG A 94 17.22 -8.46 13.98
N SER A 95 17.92 -9.53 13.60
CA SER A 95 17.62 -10.91 13.98
C SER A 95 18.23 -11.37 15.32
N SER A 96 19.14 -10.58 15.91
CA SER A 96 19.78 -10.90 17.19
C SER A 96 20.02 -9.62 18.01
N ARG A 97 19.31 -9.46 19.13
CA ARG A 97 19.52 -8.36 20.10
C ARG A 97 19.97 -8.83 21.48
N THR A 98 20.06 -10.14 21.69
CA THR A 98 20.61 -10.71 22.93
C THR A 98 22.11 -10.94 22.78
N PRO A 99 22.90 -10.73 23.84
CA PRO A 99 24.33 -11.09 23.86
C PRO A 99 24.56 -12.54 23.42
N ASP A 100 23.60 -13.43 23.76
CA ASP A 100 23.66 -14.86 23.46
C ASP A 100 23.58 -15.19 21.96
N ASN A 101 23.06 -14.28 21.15
CA ASN A 101 22.89 -14.47 19.70
C ASN A 101 23.82 -13.57 18.87
N GLN A 102 24.81 -12.92 19.50
CA GLN A 102 25.84 -12.18 18.77
C GLN A 102 26.82 -13.15 18.14
N ILE A 103 27.07 -12.95 16.84
CA ILE A 103 28.13 -13.65 16.12
C ILE A 103 29.43 -12.92 16.46
N PHE A 104 30.32 -13.61 17.18
CA PHE A 104 31.68 -13.14 17.42
C PHE A 104 32.61 -13.74 16.37
N LEU A 105 33.50 -12.92 15.81
CA LEU A 105 34.60 -13.43 15.01
C LEU A 105 35.62 -14.12 15.94
N PRO A 106 36.31 -15.17 15.48
CA PRO A 106 37.46 -15.73 16.20
C PRO A 106 38.46 -14.64 16.58
N GLU A 107 39.07 -14.75 17.75
CA GLU A 107 40.08 -13.80 18.25
C GLU A 107 41.40 -13.85 17.45
N GLU A 108 41.59 -14.89 16.64
CA GLU A 108 42.87 -15.19 15.96
C GLU A 108 42.90 -14.78 14.48
N PHE A 109 42.23 -13.69 14.11
CA PHE A 109 42.47 -13.01 12.82
C PHE A 109 43.47 -11.86 12.97
#